data_AF-M7P5Z1-F1
#
_entry.id   AF-M7P5Z1-F1
#
_cell.length_a   1.000
_cell.length_b   1.000
_cell.length_c   1.000
_cell.angle_alpha   90.00
_cell.angle_beta   90.00
_cell.angle_gamma   90.00
#
_symmetry.space_group_name_H-M   'P 1'
#
loop_
_entity.id
_entity.type
_entity.pdbx_description
1 polymer ?
#
loop_
_entity_poly.entity_id
_entity_poly.type
_entity_poly.pdbx_seq_one_letter_code
_entity_poly.pdbx_strand_id
1 'polypeptide(L)'
;MPALHQAAREKGYLRKSEFHYDSEKNAYLCPNRQELRYSTTNKQDYREYKSNGTKCAGCPLLAQCTQSQNHVKVITRHVWQDYLDQAESIRLTPENKKIYARRKETV
;
A
#
# COMPACT_ATOMS: atom_id res chain seq x y z
N MET A 1 -19.00 15.34 -4.56
CA MET A 1 -18.56 14.76 -3.27
C MET A 1 -19.35 13.51 -2.97
N PRO A 2 -18.82 12.30 -3.21
CA PRO A 2 -19.33 11.13 -2.53
C PRO A 2 -18.25 10.56 -1.60
N ALA A 3 -18.49 10.70 -0.31
CA ALA A 3 -17.87 9.87 0.70
C ALA A 3 -18.50 8.48 0.61
N LEU A 4 -17.74 7.47 0.17
CA LEU A 4 -18.08 6.07 0.33
C LEU A 4 -16.80 5.25 0.47
N HIS A 5 -16.53 4.78 1.68
CA HIS A 5 -16.32 3.37 2.01
C HIS A 5 -16.09 3.25 3.52
N GLN A 6 -17.17 3.35 4.30
CA GLN A 6 -17.19 2.71 5.61
C GLN A 6 -17.63 1.27 5.40
N ALA A 7 -16.65 0.38 5.29
CA ALA A 7 -16.83 -1.03 5.58
C ALA A 7 -16.22 -1.28 6.96
N ALA A 8 -17.04 -1.14 8.01
CA ALA A 8 -16.70 -1.72 9.30
C ALA A 8 -16.68 -3.25 9.11
N ARG A 9 -15.48 -3.82 9.00
CA ARG A 9 -15.25 -5.25 8.83
C ARG A 9 -14.56 -5.77 10.09
N GLU A 10 -14.91 -6.98 10.47
CA GLU A 10 -14.56 -7.66 11.73
C GLU A 10 -13.09 -7.49 12.14
N LYS A 11 -12.86 -7.44 13.46
CA LYS A 11 -11.59 -7.18 14.16
C LYS A 11 -10.45 -8.07 13.65
N GLY A 12 -9.80 -7.64 12.57
CA GLY A 12 -8.64 -8.26 11.97
C GLY A 12 -7.46 -7.28 11.90
N TYR A 13 -6.30 -7.78 11.49
CA TYR A 13 -5.11 -6.94 11.31
C TYR A 13 -5.32 -5.85 10.25
N LEU A 14 -4.71 -4.70 10.49
CA LEU A 14 -4.67 -3.58 9.54
C LEU A 14 -4.04 -4.04 8.23
N ARG A 15 -4.82 -3.87 7.16
CA ARG A 15 -4.46 -4.26 5.79
C ARG A 15 -3.56 -3.21 5.17
N LYS A 16 -2.75 -3.61 4.18
CA LYS A 16 -1.92 -2.66 3.41
C LYS A 16 -2.74 -1.54 2.76
N SER A 17 -3.99 -1.81 2.36
CA SER A 17 -4.90 -0.82 1.78
C SER A 17 -5.28 0.33 2.73
N GLU A 18 -5.14 0.14 4.04
CA GLU A 18 -5.39 1.19 5.04
C GLU A 18 -4.20 2.12 5.22
N PHE A 19 -3.05 1.80 4.61
CA PHE A 19 -1.87 2.64 4.59
C PHE A 19 -1.79 3.37 3.26
N HIS A 20 -1.79 4.69 3.31
CA HIS A 20 -1.72 5.52 2.12
C HIS A 20 -0.27 5.78 1.74
N TYR A 21 0.09 5.58 0.47
CA TYR A 21 1.42 5.92 -0.03
C TYR A 21 1.46 7.41 -0.41
N ASP A 22 2.35 8.15 0.21
CA ASP A 22 2.69 9.53 -0.12
C ASP A 22 3.92 9.53 -1.03
N SER A 23 3.70 9.86 -2.31
CA SER A 23 4.75 9.90 -3.34
C SER A 23 5.71 11.08 -3.15
N GLU A 24 5.25 12.20 -2.59
CA GLU A 24 6.08 13.40 -2.39
C GLU A 24 7.11 13.15 -1.29
N LYS A 25 6.70 12.48 -0.22
CA LYS A 25 7.57 12.14 0.92
C LYS A 25 8.26 10.79 0.79
N ASN A 26 7.87 9.98 -0.19
CA ASN A 26 8.27 8.57 -0.31
C ASN A 26 8.09 7.82 1.01
N ALA A 27 6.87 7.86 1.55
CA ALA A 27 6.52 7.28 2.83
C ALA A 27 5.10 6.70 2.81
N TYR A 28 4.81 5.78 3.73
CA TYR A 28 3.42 5.36 3.96
C TYR A 28 2.85 6.06 5.19
N LEU A 29 1.62 6.54 5.10
CA LEU A 29 0.86 7.10 6.22
C LEU A 29 -0.08 6.04 6.77
N CYS A 30 0.00 5.77 8.07
CA CYS A 30 -0.91 4.86 8.75
C CYS A 30 -2.23 5.53 9.15
N PRO A 31 -3.26 4.76 9.51
CA PRO A 31 -4.54 5.31 10.00
C PRO A 31 -4.42 6.24 11.21
N ASN A 32 -3.39 6.05 12.04
CA ASN A 32 -3.09 6.90 13.19
C ASN A 32 -2.15 8.08 12.84
N ARG A 33 -2.06 8.46 11.56
CA ARG A 33 -1.26 9.60 11.05
C ARG A 33 0.25 9.51 11.35
N GLN A 34 0.79 8.32 11.57
CA GLN A 34 2.22 8.11 11.68
C GLN A 34 2.82 7.70 10.34
N GLU A 35 3.99 8.25 10.04
CA GLU A 35 4.75 7.95 8.83
C GLU A 35 5.58 6.68 9.01
N LEU A 36 5.52 5.80 8.01
CA LEU A 36 6.43 4.69 7.80
C LEU A 36 7.43 5.11 6.73
N ARG A 37 8.69 5.24 7.14
CA ARG A 37 9.76 5.74 6.28
C ARG A 37 10.41 4.60 5.52
N TYR A 38 10.91 4.91 4.33
CA TYR A 38 11.75 3.99 3.58
C TYR A 38 12.94 3.54 4.45
N SER A 39 13.20 2.24 4.45
CA SER A 39 14.29 1.63 5.22
C SER A 39 15.33 1.01 4.31
N THR A 40 14.93 0.09 3.42
CA THR A 40 15.87 -0.62 2.56
C THR A 40 15.15 -1.21 1.34
N THR A 41 15.92 -1.64 0.35
CA THR A 41 15.41 -2.45 -0.77
C THR A 41 16.04 -3.84 -0.68
N ASN A 42 15.20 -4.87 -0.64
CA ASN A 42 15.60 -6.27 -0.65
C ASN A 42 16.16 -6.67 -2.03
N LYS A 43 17.04 -7.67 -2.09
CA LYS A 43 17.50 -8.37 -3.30
C LYS A 43 16.39 -8.87 -4.24
N GLN A 44 15.16 -8.99 -3.75
CA GLN A 44 13.96 -9.35 -4.52
C GLN A 44 13.20 -8.12 -5.09
N ASP A 45 13.85 -6.96 -5.16
CA ASP A 45 13.27 -5.71 -5.71
C ASP A 45 12.03 -5.21 -4.95
N TYR A 46 12.01 -5.40 -3.63
CA TYR A 46 11.00 -4.83 -2.73
C TYR A 46 11.60 -3.75 -1.85
N ARG A 47 11.00 -2.55 -1.90
CA ARG A 47 11.24 -1.46 -0.95
C ARG A 47 10.48 -1.73 0.34
N GLU A 48 11.19 -1.66 1.47
CA GLU A 48 10.63 -1.79 2.80
C GLU A 48 10.41 -0.42 3.43
N TYR A 49 9.25 -0.23 4.05
CA TYR A 49 8.88 0.95 4.80
C TYR A 49 8.57 0.55 6.24
N LYS A 50 9.19 1.22 7.21
CA LYS A 50 9.13 0.83 8.63
C LYS A 50 8.54 1.95 9.49
N SER A 51 7.67 1.58 10.42
CA SER A 51 7.18 2.49 11.47
C SER A 51 8.24 2.69 12.55
N ASN A 52 8.07 3.74 13.35
CA ASN A 52 8.91 3.95 14.53
C ASN A 52 8.31 3.20 15.74
N GLY A 53 9.02 2.16 16.22
CA GLY A 53 8.59 1.33 17.34
C GLY A 53 8.32 2.10 18.63
N THR A 54 9.10 3.15 18.94
CA THR A 54 8.90 3.94 20.17
C THR A 54 7.60 4.75 20.11
N LYS A 55 7.28 5.30 18.94
CA LYS A 55 5.99 5.99 18.71
C LYS A 55 4.82 5.02 18.67
N CYS A 56 5.04 3.80 18.17
CA CYS A 56 4.01 2.79 18.02
C CYS A 56 3.69 2.03 19.31
N ALA A 57 4.60 1.98 20.30
CA ALA A 57 4.39 1.29 21.57
C ALA A 57 3.14 1.78 22.34
N GLY A 58 2.85 3.09 22.27
CA GLY A 58 1.64 3.70 22.86
C GLY A 58 0.44 3.81 21.91
N CYS A 59 0.48 3.19 20.74
CA CYS A 59 -0.56 3.35 19.73
C CYS A 59 -1.83 2.55 20.09
N PRO A 60 -3.03 3.16 20.08
CA PRO A 60 -4.28 2.45 20.39
C PRO A 60 -4.60 1.34 19.38
N LEU A 61 -4.06 1.44 18.17
CA LEU A 61 -4.23 0.45 17.12
C LEU A 61 -3.11 -0.59 17.09
N LEU A 62 -2.17 -0.60 18.05
CA LEU A 62 -0.98 -1.45 18.02
C LEU A 62 -1.34 -2.94 17.87
N ALA A 63 -2.28 -3.42 18.69
CA ALA A 63 -2.75 -4.81 18.69
C ALA A 63 -3.35 -5.24 17.33
N GLN A 64 -3.92 -4.31 16.58
CA GLN A 64 -4.46 -4.54 15.24
C GLN A 64 -3.42 -4.24 14.14
N CYS A 65 -2.34 -3.53 14.43
CA CYS A 65 -1.36 -3.09 13.45
C CYS A 65 -0.24 -4.13 13.25
N THR A 66 0.41 -4.56 14.34
CA THR A 66 1.58 -5.45 14.34
C THR A 66 1.71 -6.19 15.68
N GLN A 67 2.09 -7.47 15.64
CA GLN A 67 2.48 -8.27 16.81
C GLN A 67 4.00 -8.36 17.01
N SER A 68 4.79 -7.59 16.24
CA SER A 68 6.25 -7.58 16.41
C SER A 68 6.61 -7.16 17.84
N GLN A 69 7.60 -7.83 18.44
CA GLN A 69 8.11 -7.47 19.78
C GLN A 69 8.61 -6.02 19.85
N ASN A 70 9.18 -5.52 18.75
CA ASN A 70 9.69 -4.14 18.66
C ASN A 70 8.62 -3.09 18.31
N HIS A 71 7.35 -3.49 18.21
CA HIS A 71 6.22 -2.61 17.82
C HIS A 71 6.41 -1.90 16.47
N VAL A 72 7.14 -2.53 15.53
CA VAL A 72 7.41 -2.01 14.19
C VAL A 72 6.50 -2.69 13.17
N LYS A 73 5.77 -1.88 12.40
CA LYS A 73 5.08 -2.30 11.19
C LYS A 73 6.02 -2.17 10.01
N VAL A 74 6.09 -3.22 9.19
CA VAL A 74 6.82 -3.22 7.92
C VAL A 74 5.82 -3.33 6.77
N ILE A 75 5.95 -2.45 5.78
CA ILE A 75 5.20 -2.51 4.52
C ILE A 75 6.19 -2.67 3.38
N THR A 76 5.94 -3.64 2.52
CA THR A 76 6.74 -3.85 1.31
C THR A 76 6.02 -3.29 0.09
N ARG A 77 6.78 -2.67 -0.81
CA ARG A 77 6.31 -2.15 -2.08
C ARG A 77 7.30 -2.57 -3.16
N HIS A 78 6.82 -3.19 -4.23
CA HIS A 78 7.70 -3.54 -5.34
C HIS A 78 8.30 -2.26 -5.94
N VAL A 79 9.58 -2.30 -6.35
CA VAL A 79 10.27 -1.13 -6.92
C VAL A 79 9.55 -0.61 -8.16
N TRP A 80 8.90 -1.49 -8.91
CA TRP A 80 8.21 -1.16 -10.16
C TRP A 80 6.71 -0.91 -9.96
N GLN A 81 6.22 -0.87 -8.72
CA GLN A 81 4.79 -0.72 -8.43
C GLN A 81 4.22 0.55 -9.08
N ASP A 82 4.94 1.68 -9.08
CA ASP A 82 4.49 2.92 -9.74
C ASP A 82 4.19 2.70 -11.22
N TYR A 83 5.07 2.00 -11.93
CA TYR A 83 4.91 1.73 -13.35
C TYR A 83 3.78 0.74 -13.62
N LEU A 84 3.61 -0.26 -12.75
CA LEU A 84 2.49 -1.21 -12.84
C LEU A 84 1.14 -0.51 -12.62
N ASP A 85 1.06 0.38 -11.63
CA ASP A 85 -0.15 1.14 -11.32
C ASP A 85 -0.51 2.07 -12.50
N GLN A 86 0.50 2.73 -13.11
CA GLN A 86 0.32 3.54 -14.31
C GLN A 86 -0.14 2.70 -15.51
N ALA A 87 0.51 1.57 -15.76
CA ALA A 87 0.15 0.66 -16.84
C ALA A 87 -1.27 0.12 -16.68
N GLU A 88 -1.70 -0.18 -15.44
CA GLU A 88 -3.06 -0.59 -15.14
C GLU A 88 -4.06 0.54 -15.37
N SER A 89 -3.77 1.76 -14.94
CA SER A 89 -4.62 2.93 -15.22
C SER A 89 -4.82 3.12 -16.72
N ILE A 90 -3.74 3.02 -17.51
CA ILE A 90 -3.77 3.12 -18.97
C ILE A 90 -4.57 1.97 -19.57
N ARG A 91 -4.38 0.73 -19.11
CA ARG A 91 -5.13 -0.46 -19.57
C ARG A 91 -6.64 -0.30 -19.36
N LEU A 92 -7.06 0.40 -18.32
CA LEU A 92 -8.47 0.59 -17.97
C LEU A 92 -9.16 1.70 -18.78
N THR A 93 -8.42 2.47 -19.60
CA THR A 93 -9.03 3.49 -20.47
C THR A 93 -9.94 2.86 -21.54
N PRO A 94 -11.01 3.56 -21.97
CA PRO A 94 -11.92 3.04 -23.00
C PRO A 94 -11.21 2.65 -24.30
N GLU A 95 -10.23 3.43 -24.73
CA GLU A 95 -9.45 3.21 -25.95
C GLU A 95 -8.62 1.93 -25.82
N ASN A 96 -7.88 1.79 -24.72
CA ASN A 96 -7.05 0.60 -24.52
C ASN A 96 -7.88 -0.65 -24.26
N LYS A 97 -9.03 -0.55 -23.62
CA LYS A 97 -9.96 -1.69 -23.49
C LYS A 97 -10.37 -2.23 -24.86
N LYS A 98 -10.65 -1.36 -25.83
CA LYS A 98 -10.99 -1.76 -27.21
C LYS A 98 -9.80 -2.43 -27.91
N ILE A 99 -8.60 -1.87 -27.77
CA ILE A 99 -7.37 -2.45 -28.36
C ILE A 99 -7.07 -3.81 -27.72
N TYR A 100 -7.15 -3.90 -26.38
CA TYR A 100 -6.83 -5.11 -25.62
C TYR A 100 -7.82 -6.26 -25.90
N ALA A 101 -9.08 -5.95 -26.22
CA ALA A 101 -10.07 -6.95 -26.60
C ALA A 101 -9.65 -7.76 -27.84
N ARG A 102 -8.95 -7.11 -28.79
CA ARG A 102 -8.45 -7.74 -30.02
C ARG A 102 -7.34 -8.77 -29.78
N ARG A 103 -6.75 -8.82 -28.57
CA ARG A 103 -5.70 -9.80 -28.22
C ARG A 103 -6.20 -11.25 -28.21
N LYS A 104 -7.51 -11.47 -28.24
CA LYS A 104 -8.16 -12.78 -28.35
C LYS A 104 -8.43 -13.21 -29.79
N GLU A 105 -8.17 -12.34 -30.76
CA GLU A 105 -8.31 -12.64 -32.17
C GLU A 105 -7.04 -13.39 -32.60
N THR A 106 -7.20 -14.66 -32.98
CA THR A 106 -6.13 -15.48 -33.58
C THR A 106 -5.81 -14.98 -34.98
N VAL A 107 -4.54 -15.02 -35.38
CA VAL A 107 -4.11 -14.81 -36.79
C VAL A 107 -4.58 -15.97 -37.65
#